data_AF-A0A2P6MN58-F1
#
_entry.id   AF-A0A2P6MN58-F1
#
_cell.length_a   1.000
_cell.length_b   1.000
_cell.length_c   1.000
_cell.angle_alpha   90.00
_cell.angle_beta   90.00
_cell.angle_gamma   90.00
#
_symmetry.space_group_name_H-M   'P 1'
#
loop_
_entity.id
_entity.type
_entity.pdbx_description
1 polymer ?
#
loop_
_entity_poly.entity_id
_entity_poly.type
_entity_poly.pdbx_seq_one_letter_code
_entity_poly.pdbx_strand_id
1 'polypeptide(L)'
;MSAQAPPVAAYAVDSDSEEEDGELHIYDDCNEIRRKIKAMLAKGQKITPWLREIGGVNSNSYQQFMKAKGPTGGCQNRTYRAAYEYFERQRIAEGKPKSKKRLDAEAALGSSEGFSTVAVRGMWCGPGNVPVVDEYGRVSIAREF
;
A
#
# COMPACT_ATOMS: atom_id res chain seq x y z
N MET A 1 -28.46 -13.31 -22.32
CA MET A 1 -27.74 -12.16 -22.91
C MET A 1 -26.85 -11.58 -21.82
N SER A 2 -25.62 -12.05 -21.71
CA SER A 2 -24.69 -11.59 -20.67
C SER A 2 -24.16 -10.21 -21.04
N ALA A 3 -24.45 -9.21 -20.21
CA ALA A 3 -23.91 -7.87 -20.35
C ALA A 3 -22.40 -7.89 -20.06
N GLN A 4 -21.60 -7.83 -21.12
CA GLN A 4 -20.16 -7.58 -21.03
C GLN A 4 -19.97 -6.11 -20.64
N ALA A 5 -19.40 -5.84 -19.47
CA ALA A 5 -19.00 -4.49 -19.07
C ALA A 5 -17.97 -3.94 -20.08
N PRO A 6 -18.09 -2.68 -20.52
CA PRO A 6 -17.21 -2.12 -21.53
C PRO A 6 -15.77 -1.98 -21.03
N PRO A 7 -14.76 -2.04 -21.92
CA PRO A 7 -13.36 -1.87 -21.54
C PRO A 7 -13.12 -0.42 -21.10
N VAL A 8 -12.66 -0.24 -19.85
CA VAL A 8 -12.23 1.05 -19.29
C VAL A 8 -10.94 1.48 -20.00
N ALA A 9 -11.09 2.14 -21.15
CA ALA A 9 -10.00 2.79 -21.87
C ALA A 9 -10.19 4.30 -21.79
N ALA A 10 -9.10 4.98 -21.44
CA ALA A 10 -8.88 6.42 -21.47
C ALA A 10 -9.78 7.27 -20.54
N TYR A 11 -9.33 7.46 -19.30
CA TYR A 11 -9.59 8.71 -18.61
C TYR A 11 -8.28 9.50 -18.60
N ALA A 12 -8.17 10.45 -19.54
CA ALA A 12 -7.20 11.53 -19.43
C ALA A 12 -7.66 12.39 -18.25
N VAL A 13 -6.83 12.49 -17.22
CA VAL A 13 -7.04 13.47 -16.15
C VAL A 13 -6.41 14.75 -16.65
N ASP A 14 -7.24 15.69 -17.10
CA ASP A 14 -6.88 17.11 -17.12
C ASP A 14 -6.58 17.52 -15.67
N SER A 15 -5.29 17.61 -15.38
CA SER A 15 -4.73 17.97 -14.09
C SER A 15 -4.60 19.49 -14.00
N ASP A 16 -5.74 20.19 -13.86
CA ASP A 16 -5.77 21.65 -13.66
C ASP A 16 -6.27 21.98 -12.24
N SER A 17 -5.55 21.48 -11.23
CA SER A 17 -5.70 21.90 -9.85
C SER A 17 -4.31 22.01 -9.24
N GLU A 18 -3.81 23.24 -9.22
CA GLU A 18 -2.54 23.64 -8.61
C GLU A 18 -2.63 23.49 -7.09
N GLU A 19 -2.47 22.28 -6.56
CA GLU A 19 -2.12 22.09 -5.14
C GLU A 19 -1.05 21.00 -5.04
N GLU A 20 0.20 21.49 -4.91
CA GLU A 20 1.38 20.86 -4.32
C GLU A 20 1.77 19.47 -4.86
N ASP A 21 3.06 19.28 -5.18
CA ASP A 21 3.67 18.00 -5.56
C ASP A 21 3.42 16.94 -4.45
N GLY A 22 2.21 16.35 -4.47
CA GLY A 22 1.65 15.63 -3.35
C GLY A 22 2.19 14.22 -3.35
N GLU A 23 3.34 14.03 -2.70
CA GLU A 23 3.86 12.70 -2.42
C GLU A 23 2.75 11.90 -1.72
N LEU A 24 2.16 10.93 -2.43
CA LEU A 24 1.02 10.16 -1.94
C LEU A 24 1.47 9.31 -0.74
N HIS A 25 1.27 9.85 0.47
CA HIS A 25 1.53 9.15 1.71
C HIS A 25 0.65 7.91 1.82
N ILE A 26 1.29 6.77 2.08
CA ILE A 26 0.62 5.48 2.20
C ILE A 26 0.18 5.28 3.64
N TYR A 27 -1.13 5.14 3.88
CA TYR A 27 -1.67 4.95 5.23
C TYR A 27 -2.21 3.55 5.50
N ASP A 28 -2.25 2.69 4.48
CA ASP A 28 -2.60 1.28 4.67
C ASP A 28 -1.34 0.44 4.79
N ASP A 29 -1.26 -0.41 5.81
CA ASP A 29 -0.16 -1.36 5.96
C ASP A 29 -0.13 -2.41 4.81
N CYS A 30 0.97 -3.16 4.71
CA CYS A 30 1.12 -4.19 3.68
C CYS A 30 0.11 -5.35 3.83
N ASN A 31 -0.40 -5.63 5.04
CA ASN A 31 -1.45 -6.65 5.24
C ASN A 31 -2.79 -6.17 4.67
N GLU A 32 -3.16 -4.92 4.88
CA GLU A 32 -4.39 -4.31 4.40
C GLU A 32 -4.40 -4.27 2.87
N ILE A 33 -3.28 -3.88 2.23
CA ILE A 33 -3.17 -3.96 0.78
C ILE A 33 -3.31 -5.40 0.29
N ARG A 34 -2.64 -6.38 0.92
CA ARG A 34 -2.81 -7.80 0.58
C ARG A 34 -4.26 -8.28 0.75
N ARG A 35 -4.97 -7.79 1.77
CA ARG A 35 -6.40 -8.09 2.01
C ARG A 35 -7.27 -7.50 0.90
N LYS A 36 -7.04 -6.24 0.50
CA LYS A 36 -7.74 -5.58 -0.61
C LYS A 36 -7.52 -6.29 -1.93
N ILE A 37 -6.28 -6.69 -2.23
CA ILE A 37 -5.95 -7.51 -3.41
C ILE A 37 -6.74 -8.82 -3.38
N LYS A 38 -6.70 -9.57 -2.28
CA LYS A 38 -7.46 -10.84 -2.17
C LYS A 38 -8.96 -10.63 -2.38
N ALA A 39 -9.53 -9.56 -1.81
CA ALA A 39 -10.94 -9.23 -1.97
C ALA A 39 -11.29 -8.88 -3.43
N MET A 40 -10.41 -8.15 -4.12
CA MET A 40 -10.55 -7.83 -5.55
C MET A 40 -10.54 -9.10 -6.41
N LEU A 41 -9.63 -10.04 -6.11
CA LEU A 41 -9.58 -11.35 -6.80
C LEU A 41 -10.81 -12.21 -6.52
N ALA A 42 -11.34 -12.17 -5.30
CA ALA A 42 -12.57 -12.87 -4.94
C ALA A 42 -13.79 -12.34 -5.71
N LYS A 43 -13.77 -11.07 -6.15
CA LYS A 43 -14.79 -10.48 -7.03
C LYS A 43 -14.65 -10.89 -8.51
N GLY A 44 -13.63 -11.68 -8.85
CA GLY A 44 -13.41 -12.19 -10.22
C GLY A 44 -12.49 -11.33 -11.10
N GLN A 45 -11.84 -10.31 -10.55
CA GLN A 45 -10.88 -9.49 -11.29
C GLN A 45 -9.60 -10.30 -11.57
N LYS A 46 -9.07 -10.20 -12.80
CA LYS A 46 -7.89 -10.96 -13.22
C LYS A 46 -6.59 -10.20 -12.88
N ILE A 47 -5.60 -10.91 -12.34
CA ILE A 47 -4.31 -10.33 -11.90
C ILE A 47 -3.55 -9.70 -13.08
N THR A 48 -3.34 -10.43 -14.17
CA THR A 48 -2.48 -9.97 -15.28
C THR A 48 -2.92 -8.64 -15.91
N PRO A 49 -4.19 -8.43 -16.29
CA PRO A 49 -4.62 -7.13 -16.81
C PRO A 49 -4.55 -6.03 -15.74
N TRP A 50 -4.90 -6.35 -14.49
CA TRP A 50 -4.81 -5.38 -13.39
C TRP A 50 -3.37 -4.91 -13.13
N LEU A 51 -2.38 -5.82 -13.17
CA LEU A 51 -0.97 -5.44 -13.02
C LEU A 51 -0.49 -4.48 -14.13
N ARG A 52 -1.07 -4.57 -15.34
CA ARG A 52 -0.80 -3.63 -16.43
C ARG A 52 -1.44 -2.27 -16.16
N GLU A 53 -2.67 -2.26 -15.66
CA GLU A 53 -3.44 -1.06 -15.34
C GLU A 53 -2.77 -0.21 -14.26
N ILE A 54 -2.22 -0.82 -13.20
CA ILE A 54 -1.59 -0.11 -12.08
C ILE A 54 -0.14 0.38 -12.38
N GLY A 55 0.25 0.48 -13.65
CA GLY A 55 1.59 0.96 -14.04
C GLY A 55 2.58 -0.13 -14.43
N GLY A 56 2.10 -1.29 -14.90
CA GLY A 56 2.96 -2.33 -15.48
C GLY A 56 3.85 -3.05 -14.46
N VAL A 57 3.28 -3.42 -13.31
CA VAL A 57 4.01 -4.15 -12.26
C VAL A 57 4.36 -5.57 -12.71
N ASN A 58 5.62 -5.98 -12.51
CA ASN A 58 6.07 -7.33 -12.85
C ASN A 58 5.32 -8.39 -12.01
N SER A 59 4.83 -9.45 -12.65
CA SER A 59 4.21 -10.61 -12.01
C SER A 59 5.06 -11.20 -10.88
N ASN A 60 6.40 -11.24 -11.03
CA ASN A 60 7.27 -11.72 -9.96
C ASN A 60 7.23 -10.77 -8.74
N SER A 61 7.30 -9.45 -8.95
CA SER A 61 7.18 -8.46 -7.87
C SER A 61 5.87 -8.65 -7.11
N TYR A 62 4.75 -8.81 -7.83
CA TYR A 62 3.47 -9.12 -7.22
C TYR A 62 3.49 -10.41 -6.39
N GLN A 63 4.05 -11.50 -6.93
CA GLN A 63 4.15 -12.77 -6.20
C GLN A 63 5.00 -12.64 -4.94
N GLN A 64 6.13 -11.94 -5.00
CA GLN A 64 6.99 -11.69 -3.84
C GLN A 64 6.25 -10.86 -2.77
N PHE A 65 5.50 -9.83 -3.18
CA PHE A 65 4.69 -9.03 -2.27
C PHE A 65 3.63 -9.89 -1.57
N MET A 66 2.90 -10.72 -2.33
CA MET A 66 1.86 -11.59 -1.77
C MET A 66 2.41 -12.67 -0.82
N LYS A 67 3.67 -13.10 -1.00
CA LYS A 67 4.38 -14.06 -0.13
C LYS A 67 4.94 -13.42 1.14
N ALA A 68 5.17 -12.10 1.14
CA ALA A 68 5.69 -11.38 2.31
C ALA A 68 4.73 -11.48 3.51
N LYS A 69 5.27 -11.28 4.72
CA LYS A 69 4.55 -11.40 5.99
C LYS A 69 4.79 -10.17 6.87
N GLY A 70 3.82 -9.84 7.70
CA GLY A 70 3.89 -8.71 8.63
C GLY A 70 3.38 -7.38 8.03
N PRO A 71 3.15 -6.38 8.88
CA PRO A 71 2.58 -5.08 8.50
C PRO A 71 3.51 -4.26 7.58
N THR A 72 4.82 -4.38 7.76
CA THR A 72 5.84 -3.72 6.92
C THR A 72 6.46 -4.66 5.88
N GLY A 73 6.08 -5.94 5.89
CA GLY A 73 6.64 -6.94 4.99
C GLY A 73 6.27 -6.66 3.54
N GLY A 74 7.27 -6.26 2.76
CA GLY A 74 7.10 -5.93 1.35
C GLY A 74 6.88 -4.44 1.07
N CYS A 75 7.14 -3.55 2.04
CA CYS A 75 7.03 -2.10 1.88
C CYS A 75 7.84 -1.52 0.70
N GLN A 76 9.03 -2.07 0.45
CA GLN A 76 9.91 -1.73 -0.67
C GLN A 76 9.42 -2.21 -2.03
N ASN A 77 8.38 -3.03 -2.07
CA ASN A 77 7.92 -3.63 -3.31
C ASN A 77 7.06 -2.62 -4.07
N ARG A 78 7.36 -2.41 -5.36
CA ARG A 78 6.59 -1.54 -6.25
C ARG A 78 5.08 -1.88 -6.26
N THR A 79 4.72 -3.14 -6.09
CA THR A 79 3.31 -3.57 -5.99
C THR A 79 2.57 -2.87 -4.85
N TYR A 80 3.23 -2.61 -3.73
CA TYR A 80 2.61 -2.00 -2.56
C TYR A 80 2.10 -0.58 -2.87
N ARG A 81 3.01 0.29 -3.33
CA ARG A 81 2.69 1.68 -3.71
C ARG A 81 1.64 1.73 -4.83
N ALA A 82 1.87 0.99 -5.92
CA ALA A 82 0.95 0.98 -7.06
C ALA A 82 -0.45 0.48 -6.71
N ALA A 83 -0.56 -0.55 -5.86
CA ALA A 83 -1.85 -1.06 -5.43
C ALA A 83 -2.57 -0.10 -4.49
N TYR A 84 -1.84 0.60 -3.61
CA TYR A 84 -2.43 1.63 -2.74
C TYR A 84 -3.05 2.76 -3.58
N GLU A 85 -2.29 3.32 -4.53
CA GLU A 85 -2.78 4.37 -5.44
C GLU A 85 -4.05 3.94 -6.19
N TYR A 86 -4.10 2.69 -6.67
CA TYR A 86 -5.28 2.12 -7.32
C TYR A 86 -6.50 2.05 -6.39
N PHE A 87 -6.34 1.48 -5.18
CA PHE A 87 -7.46 1.36 -4.25
C PHE A 87 -7.92 2.71 -3.70
N GLU A 88 -7.01 3.68 -3.60
CA GLU A 88 -7.35 5.02 -3.16
C GLU A 88 -8.17 5.76 -4.22
N ARG A 89 -7.76 5.67 -5.48
CA ARG A 89 -8.57 6.15 -6.61
C ARG A 89 -9.94 5.49 -6.66
N GLN A 90 -10.00 4.17 -6.46
CA GLN A 90 -11.28 3.45 -6.42
C GLN A 90 -12.18 3.94 -5.27
N ARG A 91 -11.62 4.21 -4.08
CA ARG A 91 -12.37 4.76 -2.94
C ARG A 91 -12.96 6.13 -3.26
N ILE A 92 -12.17 7.02 -3.86
CA ILE A 92 -12.60 8.37 -4.25
C ILE A 92 -13.73 8.27 -5.28
N ALA A 93 -13.57 7.43 -6.31
CA ALA A 93 -14.57 7.20 -7.34
C ALA A 93 -15.88 6.62 -6.78
N GLU A 94 -15.81 5.72 -5.80
CA GLU A 94 -16.98 5.14 -5.13
C GLU A 94 -17.57 6.04 -4.03
N GLY A 95 -16.95 7.18 -3.73
CA GLY A 95 -17.40 8.09 -2.66
C GLY A 95 -17.34 7.49 -1.25
N LYS A 96 -16.49 6.48 -1.03
CA LYS A 96 -16.46 5.77 0.26
C LYS A 96 -15.68 6.55 1.32
N PRO A 97 -16.14 6.54 2.58
CA PRO A 97 -15.40 7.14 3.68
C PRO A 97 -14.06 6.42 3.90
N LYS A 98 -13.11 7.12 4.52
CA LYS A 98 -11.85 6.52 4.96
C LYS A 98 -12.14 5.41 5.99
N SER A 99 -11.35 4.34 5.96
CA SER A 99 -11.47 3.28 6.96
C SER A 99 -10.99 3.77 8.33
N LYS A 100 -11.52 3.21 9.41
CA LYS A 100 -11.06 3.52 10.78
C LYS A 100 -9.54 3.31 10.91
N LYS A 101 -9.03 2.18 10.41
CA LYS A 101 -7.59 1.88 10.42
C LYS A 101 -6.73 2.96 9.76
N ARG A 102 -7.21 3.54 8.65
CA ARG A 102 -6.49 4.63 7.99
C ARG A 102 -6.50 5.90 8.84
N LEU A 103 -7.63 6.24 9.47
CA LEU A 103 -7.69 7.39 10.37
C LEU A 103 -6.75 7.22 11.56
N ASP A 104 -6.72 6.02 12.14
CA ASP A 104 -5.82 5.67 13.24
C ASP A 104 -4.34 5.75 12.78
N ALA A 105 -4.03 5.31 11.56
CA ALA A 105 -2.69 5.41 10.97
C ALA A 105 -2.30 6.86 10.65
N GLU A 106 -3.21 7.68 10.09
CA GLU A 106 -3.00 9.11 9.86
C GLU A 106 -2.70 9.84 11.19
N ALA A 107 -3.38 9.46 12.27
CA ALA A 107 -3.16 10.01 13.60
C ALA A 107 -1.81 9.58 14.21
N ALA A 108 -1.39 8.32 14.01
CA ALA A 108 -0.16 7.78 14.59
C ALA A 108 1.11 8.18 13.82
N LEU A 109 1.04 8.19 12.48
CA LEU A 109 2.16 8.46 11.58
C LEU A 109 2.31 9.95 11.28
N GLY A 110 1.24 10.74 11.42
CA GLY A 110 1.19 12.12 10.98
C GLY A 110 0.85 12.23 9.49
N SER A 111 0.23 13.34 9.11
CA SER A 111 -0.31 13.56 7.76
C SER A 111 0.75 13.69 6.65
N SER A 112 2.03 13.67 7.00
CA SER A 112 3.16 13.95 6.11
C SER A 112 4.24 12.86 6.04
N GLU A 113 4.08 11.72 6.74
CA GLU A 113 5.10 10.63 6.71
C GLU A 113 4.53 9.32 6.14
N GLY A 114 3.35 8.89 6.60
CA GLY A 114 2.78 7.60 6.21
C GLY A 114 3.68 6.39 6.54
N PHE A 115 3.35 5.23 5.96
CA PHE A 115 4.15 4.01 6.08
C PHE A 115 5.42 4.13 5.24
N SER A 116 6.55 3.75 5.83
CA SER A 116 7.82 3.69 5.11
C SER A 116 7.74 2.78 3.89
N THR A 117 8.20 3.27 2.75
CA THR A 117 8.36 2.50 1.50
C THR A 117 9.77 1.94 1.32
N VAL A 118 10.65 2.15 2.30
CA VAL A 118 12.02 1.66 2.28
C VAL A 118 12.20 0.54 3.30
N ALA A 119 12.85 -0.55 2.89
CA ALA A 119 13.22 -1.58 3.85
C ALA A 119 14.47 -1.17 4.62
N VAL A 120 14.40 -1.25 5.94
CA VAL A 120 15.57 -1.04 6.80
C VAL A 120 16.48 -2.27 6.66
N ARG A 121 17.68 -2.09 6.11
CA ARG A 121 18.65 -3.18 5.88
C ARG A 121 19.46 -3.46 7.14
N GLY A 122 18.83 -4.11 8.11
CA GLY A 122 19.45 -4.46 9.39
C GLY A 122 19.68 -3.24 10.27
N MET A 123 19.60 -3.42 11.59
CA MET A 123 19.89 -2.38 12.57
C MET A 123 20.90 -2.94 13.55
N TRP A 124 22.08 -2.32 13.66
CA TRP A 124 23.02 -2.68 14.70
C TRP A 124 22.48 -2.18 16.04
N CYS A 125 22.09 -3.12 16.90
CA CYS A 125 21.71 -2.84 18.28
C CYS A 125 22.88 -3.34 19.12
N GLY A 126 23.63 -2.43 19.75
CA GLY A 126 24.81 -2.78 20.53
C GLY A 126 24.52 -3.81 21.64
N PRO A 127 25.55 -4.35 22.30
CA PRO A 127 25.40 -5.45 23.27
C PRO A 127 24.32 -5.18 24.32
N GLY A 128 23.42 -6.14 24.55
CA GLY A 128 22.32 -6.03 25.52
C GLY A 128 21.15 -5.15 25.08
N ASN A 129 21.05 -4.84 23.79
CA ASN A 129 19.89 -4.12 23.23
C ASN A 129 19.23 -4.92 22.11
N VAL A 130 17.90 -4.85 22.05
CA VAL A 130 17.09 -5.49 21.01
C VAL A 130 16.24 -4.43 20.28
N PRO A 131 16.10 -4.53 18.95
CA PRO A 131 15.20 -3.67 18.20
C PRO A 131 13.76 -4.11 18.44
N VAL A 132 12.92 -3.18 18.87
CA VAL A 132 11.47 -3.36 19.00
C VAL A 132 10.79 -2.58 17.89
N VAL A 133 10.06 -3.29 17.03
CA VAL A 133 9.28 -2.69 15.94
C VAL A 133 7.83 -2.57 16.40
N ASP A 134 7.26 -1.37 16.31
CA ASP A 134 5.84 -1.13 16.62
C ASP A 134 4.91 -1.60 15.47
N GLU A 135 3.60 -1.44 15.66
CA GLU A 135 2.59 -1.84 14.67
C GLU A 135 2.67 -1.04 13.34
N TYR A 136 3.23 0.16 13.39
CA TYR A 136 3.39 1.08 12.25
C TYR A 136 4.76 0.96 11.57
N GLY A 137 5.66 0.13 12.11
CA GLY A 137 6.98 -0.11 11.54
C GLY A 137 8.09 0.79 12.09
N ARG A 138 7.84 1.60 13.11
CA ARG A 138 8.89 2.39 13.77
C ARG A 138 9.74 1.47 14.63
N VAL A 139 11.06 1.65 14.52
CA VAL A 139 12.04 0.86 15.25
C VAL A 139 12.52 1.65 16.46
N SER A 140 12.39 1.07 17.64
CA SER A 140 12.95 1.57 18.89
C SER A 140 13.97 0.58 19.45
N ILE A 141 14.90 1.05 20.28
CA ILE A 141 15.91 0.20 20.91
C ILE A 141 15.52 0.00 22.37
N ALA A 142 15.32 -1.25 22.78
CA ALA A 142 15.04 -1.61 24.16
C ALA A 142 16.24 -2.35 24.76
N ARG A 143 16.51 -2.12 26.05
CA ARG A 143 17.55 -2.83 26.79
C ARG A 143 17.00 -4.19 27.22
N GLU A 144 17.74 -5.25 26.92
CA GLU A 144 17.45 -6.61 27.39
C GLU A 144 17.74 -6.66 28.90
N PHE A 145 16.79 -7.17 29.69
CA PHE A 145 16.92 -7.30 31.15
C PHE A 145 17.82 -8.48 31.53
#